data_AF-A0A2V9NYA7-F1
#
_entry.id   AF-A0A2V9NYA7-F1
#
_cell.length_a   1.000
_cell.length_b   1.000
_cell.length_c   1.000
_cell.angle_alpha   90.00
_cell.angle_beta   90.00
_cell.angle_gamma   90.00
#
_symmetry.space_group_name_H-M   'P 1'
#
loop_
_entity.id
_entity.type
_entity.pdbx_description
1 polymer ?
#
loop_
_entity_poly.entity_id
_entity_poly.type
_entity_poly.pdbx_seq_one_letter_code
_entity_poly.pdbx_strand_id
1 'polypeptide(L)'
;MPSKQQSNRRGFMKMLAASPLLAQITAQGLYEKSAAAVGLDPRGNVYHRLGVKTVINCRGTWTYLSGSLQFPEVQDAQAEASRHFVNMVELHQAVGRRLAELTGAESGLITSGAAGAMAAATAACMAGNDPQKIWQLPDTTGLKHEV
;
A
#
# COMPACT_ATOMS: atom_id res chain seq x y z
N MET A 1 -62.58 12.19 43.14
CA MET A 1 -61.56 11.28 43.70
C MET A 1 -60.32 11.34 42.81
N PRO A 2 -59.12 11.68 43.33
CA PRO A 2 -57.94 11.86 42.49
C PRO A 2 -57.26 10.51 42.18
N SER A 3 -56.87 10.34 40.92
CA SER A 3 -56.18 9.16 40.40
C SER A 3 -54.76 9.06 40.95
N LYS A 4 -54.44 7.91 41.59
CA LYS A 4 -53.06 7.59 41.99
C LYS A 4 -52.24 7.26 40.74
N GLN A 5 -51.36 8.18 40.37
CA GLN A 5 -50.30 7.99 39.38
C GLN A 5 -49.39 6.85 39.86
N GLN A 6 -49.62 5.63 39.37
CA GLN A 6 -48.83 4.46 39.73
C GLN A 6 -47.47 4.58 39.05
N SER A 7 -46.48 5.07 39.80
CA SER A 7 -45.09 5.24 39.33
C SER A 7 -44.58 3.95 38.68
N ASN A 8 -44.01 4.11 37.49
CA ASN A 8 -43.51 3.10 36.57
C ASN A 8 -42.24 2.39 37.10
N ARG A 9 -42.31 1.84 38.31
CA ARG A 9 -41.21 1.18 39.04
C ARG A 9 -40.59 0.04 38.23
N ARG A 10 -41.42 -0.73 37.52
CA ARG A 10 -40.96 -1.82 36.64
C ARG A 10 -40.20 -1.28 35.44
N GLY A 11 -40.62 -0.16 34.86
CA GLY A 11 -39.89 0.53 33.80
C GLY A 11 -38.56 1.10 34.28
N PHE A 12 -38.55 1.70 35.47
CA PHE A 12 -37.34 2.22 36.10
C PHE A 12 -36.29 1.13 36.34
N MET A 13 -36.68 -0.01 36.94
CA MET A 13 -35.76 -1.13 37.18
C MET A 13 -35.21 -1.73 35.88
N LYS A 14 -36.01 -1.77 34.80
CA LYS A 14 -35.56 -2.22 33.48
C LYS A 14 -34.52 -1.26 32.86
N MET A 15 -34.75 0.04 32.95
CA MET A 15 -33.80 1.06 32.48
C MET A 15 -32.50 1.03 33.29
N LEU A 16 -32.59 0.85 34.60
CA LEU A 16 -31.43 0.79 35.49
C LEU A 16 -30.56 -0.45 35.19
N ALA A 17 -31.19 -1.60 34.95
CA ALA A 17 -30.49 -2.82 34.52
C ALA A 17 -29.84 -2.69 33.13
N ALA A 18 -30.44 -1.93 32.21
CA ALA A 18 -29.88 -1.69 30.87
C ALA A 18 -28.85 -0.55 30.82
N SER A 19 -28.72 0.24 31.89
CA SER A 19 -27.87 1.43 31.92
C SER A 19 -26.38 1.18 31.62
N PRO A 20 -25.73 0.07 32.04
CA PRO A 20 -24.33 -0.17 31.70
C PRO A 20 -24.12 -0.41 30.20
N LEU A 21 -25.04 -1.13 29.56
CA LEU A 21 -25.00 -1.40 28.13
C LEU A 21 -25.28 -0.13 27.31
N LEU A 22 -26.28 0.66 27.72
CA LEU A 22 -26.57 1.96 27.10
C LEU A 22 -25.40 2.94 27.24
N ALA A 23 -24.73 2.96 28.39
CA ALA A 23 -23.52 3.75 28.60
C ALA A 23 -22.36 3.29 27.70
N GLN A 24 -22.17 1.97 27.52
CA GLN A 24 -21.16 1.45 26.60
C GLN A 24 -21.45 1.80 25.14
N ILE A 25 -22.69 1.66 24.68
CA ILE A 25 -23.09 1.99 23.30
C ILE A 25 -22.89 3.50 23.03
N THR A 26 -23.29 4.35 23.97
CA THR A 26 -23.10 5.81 23.82
C THR A 26 -21.63 6.20 23.85
N ALA A 27 -20.80 5.56 24.68
CA ALA A 27 -19.35 5.75 24.70
C ALA A 27 -18.70 5.32 23.38
N GLN A 28 -19.11 4.19 22.80
CA GLN A 28 -18.62 3.73 21.49
C GLN A 28 -19.00 4.72 20.37
N GLY A 29 -20.25 5.18 20.32
CA GLY A 29 -20.69 6.15 19.32
C GLY A 29 -20.02 7.53 19.46
N LEU A 30 -19.66 7.95 20.68
CA LEU A 30 -18.87 9.15 20.92
C LEU A 30 -17.41 8.96 20.47
N TYR A 31 -16.81 7.80 20.75
CA TYR A 31 -15.45 7.47 20.31
C TYR A 31 -15.33 7.48 18.79
N GLU A 32 -16.24 6.82 18.07
CA GLU A 32 -16.26 6.80 16.60
C GLU A 32 -16.38 8.20 15.99
N LYS A 33 -17.25 9.05 16.54
CA LYS A 33 -17.40 10.45 16.12
C LYS A 33 -16.14 11.26 16.40
N SER A 34 -15.49 11.05 17.54
CA SER A 34 -14.25 11.74 17.91
C SER A 34 -13.06 11.32 17.04
N ALA A 35 -12.92 10.02 16.73
CA ALA A 35 -11.87 9.50 15.85
C ALA A 35 -12.00 10.10 14.44
N ALA A 36 -13.22 10.10 13.89
CA ALA A 36 -13.50 10.71 12.59
C ALA A 36 -13.17 12.21 12.54
N ALA A 37 -13.45 12.95 13.63
CA ALA A 37 -13.14 14.38 13.72
C ALA A 37 -11.63 14.69 13.79
N VAL A 38 -10.80 13.73 14.23
CA VAL A 38 -9.33 13.85 14.32
C VAL A 38 -8.63 13.23 13.10
N GLY A 39 -9.37 12.83 12.06
CA GLY A 39 -8.82 12.26 10.83
C GLY A 39 -8.36 10.80 10.95
N LEU A 40 -8.61 10.15 12.09
CA LEU A 40 -8.48 8.71 12.24
C LEU A 40 -9.73 8.08 11.61
N ASP A 41 -9.59 7.31 10.53
CA ASP A 41 -10.74 6.56 10.02
C ASP A 41 -11.14 5.50 11.07
N PRO A 42 -12.33 5.60 11.71
CA PRO A 42 -12.77 4.60 12.67
C PRO A 42 -12.94 3.21 12.03
N ARG A 43 -12.98 3.14 10.70
CA ARG A 43 -13.04 1.90 9.90
C ARG A 43 -11.66 1.25 9.71
N GLY A 44 -10.60 1.62 10.43
CA GLY A 44 -9.32 0.92 10.33
C GLY A 44 -8.48 1.26 9.08
N ASN A 45 -7.66 0.33 8.61
CA ASN A 45 -6.63 0.61 7.58
C ASN A 45 -7.20 0.88 6.17
N VAL A 46 -6.32 1.26 5.21
CA VAL A 46 -6.67 1.52 3.80
C VAL A 46 -7.47 0.38 3.15
N TYR A 47 -7.20 -0.88 3.51
CA TYR A 47 -7.89 -2.04 2.96
C TYR A 47 -9.30 -2.20 3.53
N HIS A 48 -9.50 -1.95 4.82
CA HIS A 48 -10.84 -2.02 5.41
C HIS A 48 -11.78 -0.96 4.85
N ARG A 49 -11.27 0.24 4.52
CA ARG A 49 -12.03 1.25 3.75
C ARG A 49 -12.52 0.75 2.40
N LEU A 50 -11.77 -0.16 1.78
CA LEU A 50 -12.11 -0.83 0.52
C LEU A 50 -12.94 -2.11 0.74
N GLY A 51 -13.32 -2.44 1.97
CA GLY A 51 -14.03 -3.69 2.31
C GLY A 51 -13.14 -4.94 2.26
N VAL A 52 -11.80 -4.78 2.20
CA VAL A 52 -10.84 -5.88 2.10
C VAL A 52 -10.29 -6.22 3.49
N LYS A 53 -10.35 -7.51 3.84
CA LYS A 53 -9.83 -8.03 5.12
C LYS A 53 -8.31 -8.26 5.03
N THR A 54 -7.56 -7.71 5.97
CA THR A 54 -6.13 -8.00 6.12
C THR A 54 -5.88 -9.35 6.79
N VAL A 55 -4.75 -9.97 6.49
CA VAL A 55 -4.36 -11.30 7.00
C VAL A 55 -2.99 -11.25 7.68
N ILE A 56 -2.78 -12.14 8.65
CA ILE A 56 -1.44 -12.42 9.19
C ILE A 56 -0.83 -13.50 8.31
N ASN A 57 0.19 -13.15 7.53
CA ASN A 57 0.84 -14.08 6.61
C ASN A 57 1.98 -14.83 7.31
N CYS A 58 1.75 -16.11 7.64
CA CYS A 58 2.77 -17.03 8.18
C CYS A 58 3.22 -18.09 7.17
N ARG A 59 2.95 -17.90 5.87
CA ARG A 59 3.21 -18.89 4.82
C ARG A 59 4.35 -18.51 3.87
N GLY A 60 4.86 -17.28 3.98
CA GLY A 60 5.95 -16.74 3.16
C GLY A 60 5.45 -15.86 2.01
N THR A 61 6.23 -15.76 0.94
CA THR A 61 6.04 -14.75 -0.13
C THR A 61 5.05 -15.18 -1.21
N TRP A 62 3.79 -15.38 -0.82
CA TRP A 62 2.75 -15.80 -1.75
C TRP A 62 2.21 -14.62 -2.57
N THR A 63 2.21 -14.75 -3.90
CA THR A 63 1.87 -13.65 -4.83
C THR A 63 0.47 -13.08 -4.60
N TYR A 64 -0.54 -13.94 -4.42
CA TYR A 64 -1.90 -13.45 -4.16
C TYR A 64 -2.08 -12.82 -2.76
N LEU A 65 -1.09 -12.97 -1.87
CA LEU A 65 -1.02 -12.30 -0.57
C LEU A 65 -0.11 -11.06 -0.60
N SER A 66 0.12 -10.47 -1.78
CA SER A 66 0.98 -9.30 -2.00
C SER A 66 2.48 -9.50 -1.76
N GLY A 67 2.93 -10.74 -1.55
CA GLY A 67 4.35 -11.04 -1.33
C GLY A 67 4.85 -10.63 0.06
N SER A 68 5.80 -9.69 0.10
CA SER A 68 6.45 -9.23 1.34
C SER A 68 6.07 -7.79 1.66
N LEU A 69 6.05 -7.46 2.97
CA LEU A 69 5.94 -6.08 3.42
C LEU A 69 7.29 -5.37 3.33
N GLN A 70 7.27 -4.07 3.07
CA GLN A 70 8.47 -3.24 3.05
C GLN A 70 8.98 -2.99 4.47
N PHE A 71 10.30 -2.97 4.64
CA PHE A 71 10.93 -2.56 5.91
C PHE A 71 10.60 -1.08 6.24
N PRO A 72 10.53 -0.71 7.53
CA PRO A 72 10.23 0.67 7.95
C PRO A 72 11.15 1.71 7.30
N GLU A 73 12.44 1.41 7.19
CA GLU A 73 13.45 2.32 6.62
C GLU A 73 13.20 2.60 5.14
N VAL A 74 12.60 1.65 4.41
CA VAL A 74 12.21 1.83 3.00
C VAL A 74 10.99 2.75 2.89
N GLN A 75 10.04 2.62 3.82
CA GLN A 75 8.85 3.47 3.84
C GLN A 75 9.23 4.92 4.13
N ASP A 76 10.15 5.13 5.08
CA ASP A 76 10.68 6.47 5.41
C ASP A 76 11.40 7.09 4.21
N ALA A 77 12.26 6.33 3.53
CA ALA A 77 12.95 6.79 2.33
C ALA A 77 11.99 7.14 1.18
N GLN A 78 10.92 6.37 0.98
CA GLN A 78 9.88 6.68 -0.01
C GLN A 78 9.12 7.97 0.34
N ALA A 79 8.78 8.15 1.61
CA ALA A 79 8.11 9.36 2.09
C ALA A 79 9.00 10.61 1.93
N GLU A 80 10.30 10.49 2.19
CA GLU A 80 11.28 11.55 1.95
C GLU A 80 11.38 11.86 0.45
N ALA A 81 11.62 10.85 -0.39
CA ALA A 81 11.77 11.01 -1.84
C ALA A 81 10.56 11.69 -2.50
N SER A 82 9.34 11.46 -1.98
CA SER A 82 8.11 12.06 -2.50
C SER A 82 8.04 13.60 -2.43
N ARG A 83 8.97 14.24 -1.70
CA ARG A 83 9.00 15.69 -1.47
C ARG A 83 9.96 16.44 -2.40
N HIS A 84 10.63 15.73 -3.30
CA HIS A 84 11.69 16.28 -4.14
C HIS A 84 11.49 15.92 -5.62
N PHE A 85 11.82 16.86 -6.50
CA PHE A 85 11.98 16.57 -7.93
C PHE A 85 13.46 16.31 -8.23
N VAL A 86 13.73 15.32 -9.07
CA VAL A 86 15.11 14.96 -9.49
C VAL A 86 15.16 14.68 -10.99
N ASN A 87 16.36 14.78 -11.56
CA ASN A 87 16.59 14.30 -12.92
C ASN A 87 16.62 12.77 -12.90
N MET A 88 15.68 12.14 -13.60
CA MET A 88 15.56 10.68 -13.62
C MET A 88 16.76 9.97 -14.27
N VAL A 89 17.45 10.62 -15.21
CA VAL A 89 18.65 10.05 -15.84
C VAL A 89 19.78 9.96 -14.83
N GLU A 90 20.01 11.03 -14.08
CA GLU A 90 21.03 11.07 -13.03
C GLU A 90 20.72 10.10 -11.89
N LEU A 91 19.45 9.99 -11.50
CA LEU A 91 19.00 9.03 -10.50
C LEU A 91 19.30 7.59 -10.94
N HIS A 92 18.96 7.22 -12.19
CA HIS A 92 19.25 5.88 -12.70
C HIS A 92 20.76 5.58 -12.71
N GLN A 93 21.60 6.54 -13.08
CA GLN A 93 23.06 6.37 -13.05
C GLN A 93 23.58 6.19 -11.62
N ALA A 94 23.09 6.97 -10.66
CA ALA A 94 23.48 6.86 -9.26
C ALA A 94 23.06 5.51 -8.65
N VAL A 95 21.83 5.10 -8.91
CA VAL A 95 21.30 3.79 -8.48
C VAL A 95 22.08 2.66 -9.13
N GLY A 96 22.42 2.76 -10.42
CA GLY A 96 23.22 1.76 -11.11
C GLY A 96 24.61 1.57 -10.52
N ARG A 97 25.30 2.66 -10.15
CA ARG A 97 26.58 2.58 -9.41
C ARG A 97 26.41 1.87 -8.07
N ARG A 98 25.35 2.21 -7.31
CA ARG A 98 25.08 1.57 -6.02
C ARG A 98 24.80 0.07 -6.16
N LEU A 99 24.09 -0.35 -7.20
CA LEU A 99 23.86 -1.76 -7.50
C LEU A 99 25.16 -2.49 -7.85
N ALA A 100 26.03 -1.87 -8.65
CA ALA A 100 27.34 -2.44 -8.98
C ALA A 100 28.18 -2.66 -7.69
N GLU A 101 28.23 -1.69 -6.79
CA GLU A 101 28.89 -1.82 -5.48
C GLU A 101 28.34 -2.98 -4.63
N LEU A 102 27.02 -3.14 -4.60
CA LEU A 102 26.35 -4.13 -3.76
C LEU A 102 26.44 -5.56 -4.32
N THR A 103 26.43 -5.70 -5.64
CA THR A 103 26.33 -7.00 -6.31
C THR A 103 27.66 -7.50 -6.88
N GLY A 104 28.63 -6.61 -7.06
CA GLY A 104 29.89 -6.90 -7.76
C GLY A 104 29.77 -6.97 -9.28
N ALA A 105 28.59 -6.68 -9.85
CA ALA A 105 28.40 -6.57 -11.29
C ALA A 105 29.06 -5.30 -11.86
N GLU A 106 29.35 -5.29 -13.16
CA GLU A 106 29.94 -4.12 -13.83
C GLU A 106 28.98 -2.90 -13.87
N SER A 107 27.68 -3.17 -13.88
CA SER A 107 26.61 -2.16 -13.88
C SER A 107 25.30 -2.76 -13.40
N GLY A 108 24.35 -1.91 -13.03
CA GLY A 108 23.00 -2.32 -12.62
C GLY A 108 21.93 -1.36 -13.10
N LEU A 109 20.72 -1.89 -13.33
CA LEU A 109 19.54 -1.13 -13.72
C LEU A 109 18.36 -1.54 -12.83
N ILE A 110 17.65 -0.56 -12.27
CA ILE A 110 16.36 -0.78 -11.63
C ILE A 110 15.24 -0.67 -12.66
N THR A 111 14.31 -1.62 -12.63
CA THR A 111 13.12 -1.66 -13.50
C THR A 111 11.86 -1.85 -12.65
N SER A 112 10.69 -1.92 -13.29
CA SER A 112 9.40 -2.14 -12.62
C SER A 112 9.26 -3.53 -11.98
N GLY A 113 10.15 -4.47 -12.29
CA GLY A 113 10.14 -5.85 -11.78
C GLY A 113 10.82 -6.82 -12.75
N ALA A 114 10.87 -8.11 -12.40
CA ALA A 114 11.60 -9.12 -13.18
C ALA A 114 11.11 -9.23 -14.63
N ALA A 115 9.80 -9.24 -14.87
CA ALA A 115 9.25 -9.27 -16.23
C ALA A 115 9.61 -8.02 -17.05
N GLY A 116 9.59 -6.84 -16.41
CA GLY A 116 10.03 -5.59 -17.04
C GLY A 116 11.54 -5.59 -17.33
N ALA A 117 12.35 -6.16 -16.43
CA ALA A 117 13.78 -6.36 -16.66
C ALA A 117 14.04 -7.28 -17.85
N MET A 118 13.33 -8.40 -17.95
CA MET A 118 13.45 -9.31 -19.09
C MET A 118 13.06 -8.62 -20.40
N ALA A 119 11.93 -7.92 -20.44
CA ALA A 119 11.50 -7.18 -21.63
C ALA A 119 12.53 -6.14 -22.06
N ALA A 120 13.05 -5.34 -21.12
CA ALA A 120 14.07 -4.33 -21.40
C ALA A 120 15.40 -4.95 -21.85
N ALA A 121 15.82 -6.07 -21.24
CA ALA A 121 17.03 -6.79 -21.61
C ALA A 121 16.91 -7.40 -23.01
N THR A 122 15.80 -8.05 -23.32
CA THR A 122 15.50 -8.56 -24.67
C THR A 122 15.52 -7.44 -25.70
N ALA A 123 14.83 -6.32 -25.43
CA ALA A 123 14.85 -5.13 -26.28
C ALA A 123 16.27 -4.60 -26.53
N ALA A 124 17.10 -4.53 -25.49
CA ALA A 124 18.49 -4.11 -25.59
C ALA A 124 19.34 -5.08 -26.43
N CYS A 125 19.15 -6.39 -26.30
CA CYS A 125 19.84 -7.39 -27.12
C CYS A 125 19.43 -7.32 -28.61
N MET A 126 18.17 -6.99 -28.89
CA MET A 126 17.63 -6.86 -30.26
C MET A 126 18.09 -5.57 -30.95
N ALA A 127 17.94 -4.43 -30.27
CA ALA A 127 18.24 -3.10 -30.83
C ALA A 127 19.72 -2.73 -30.72
N GLY A 128 20.42 -3.24 -29.71
CA GLY A 128 21.80 -2.86 -29.39
C GLY A 128 21.89 -1.40 -28.96
N ASN A 129 22.87 -0.68 -29.52
CA ASN A 129 23.13 0.74 -29.27
C ASN A 129 22.68 1.66 -30.42
N ASP A 130 21.91 1.14 -31.38
CA ASP A 130 21.41 1.88 -32.54
C ASP A 130 20.16 2.70 -32.16
N PRO A 131 20.22 4.05 -32.16
CA PRO A 131 19.09 4.87 -31.76
C PRO A 131 17.85 4.65 -32.62
N GLN A 132 18.00 4.40 -33.93
CA GLN A 132 16.85 4.20 -34.81
C GLN A 132 16.09 2.93 -34.43
N LYS A 133 16.80 1.86 -34.11
CA LYS A 133 16.20 0.58 -33.67
C LYS A 133 15.57 0.71 -32.28
N ILE A 134 16.18 1.45 -31.37
CA ILE A 134 15.61 1.72 -30.04
C ILE A 134 14.28 2.47 -30.19
N TRP A 135 14.22 3.48 -31.07
CA TRP A 135 12.99 4.24 -31.35
C TRP A 135 11.94 3.43 -32.12
N GLN A 136 12.33 2.43 -32.90
CA GLN A 136 11.43 1.55 -33.66
C GLN A 136 10.62 0.62 -32.73
N LEU A 137 11.21 0.17 -31.62
CA LEU A 137 10.54 -0.73 -30.68
C LEU A 137 9.23 -0.11 -30.14
N PRO A 138 8.15 -0.90 -30.00
CA PRO A 138 8.11 -2.37 -30.02
C PRO A 138 7.89 -3.00 -31.41
N ASP A 139 7.93 -2.24 -32.51
CA ASP A 139 7.98 -2.85 -33.84
C ASP A 139 9.34 -3.52 -34.03
N THR A 140 9.31 -4.83 -34.30
CA THR A 140 10.52 -5.66 -34.40
C THR A 140 10.89 -5.98 -35.84
N THR A 141 10.20 -5.39 -36.83
CA THR A 141 10.45 -5.62 -38.25
C THR A 141 11.91 -5.33 -38.62
N GLY A 142 12.63 -6.35 -39.09
CA GLY A 142 14.05 -6.22 -39.47
C GLY A 142 15.04 -6.19 -38.30
N LEU A 143 14.60 -6.40 -37.06
CA LEU A 143 15.46 -6.60 -35.90
C LEU A 143 15.79 -8.10 -35.72
N LYS A 144 16.76 -8.41 -34.85
CA LYS A 144 17.04 -9.81 -34.46
C LYS A 144 15.82 -10.41 -33.75
N HIS A 145 15.59 -11.70 -33.91
CA HIS A 145 14.43 -12.41 -33.32
C HIS A 145 14.80 -13.45 -32.25
N GLU A 146 16.08 -13.56 -31.92
CA GLU A 146 16.60 -14.48 -30.89
C GLU A 146 17.59 -13.70 -30.00
N VAL A 147 17.50 -13.91 -28.69
CA VAL A 147 18.31 -13.26 -27.64
C VAL A 147 18.75 -14.23 -26.57
#